data_AF-A0AAJ6B622-F1
#
_entry.id   AF-A0AAJ6B622-F1
#
_cell.length_a   1.000
_cell.length_b   1.000
_cell.length_c   1.000
_cell.angle_alpha   90.00
_cell.angle_beta   90.00
_cell.angle_gamma   90.00
#
_symmetry.space_group_name_H-M   'P 1'
#
loop_
_entity.id
_entity.type
_entity.pdbx_description
1 polymer ?
#
loop_
_entity_poly.entity_id
_entity_poly.type
_entity_poly.pdbx_seq_one_letter_code
_entity_poly.pdbx_strand_id
1 'polypeptide(L)'
;MLSLQSTVAQIYIEEGYLDRLMELVMKEESLELILYYHAELVKHYPAELLSLYLLAIRQRAESTSDRRQYQELVKDMKLIIKDIPEGKQQLLELAGELKQVYCRRPAMVEELNKSTSMKSVI
;
A
#
# COMPACT_ATOMS: atom_id res chain seq x y z
N MET A 1 -3.56 -16.87 -14.10
CA MET A 1 -4.26 -17.96 -13.40
C MET A 1 -4.83 -17.34 -12.15
N LEU A 2 -6.15 -17.19 -12.06
CA LEU A 2 -6.80 -16.68 -10.85
C LEU A 2 -6.58 -17.73 -9.75
N SER A 3 -5.93 -17.36 -8.65
CA SER A 3 -5.65 -18.28 -7.54
C SER A 3 -6.97 -18.70 -6.87
N LEU A 4 -6.97 -19.86 -6.21
CA LEU A 4 -8.15 -20.38 -5.48
C LEU A 4 -8.72 -19.35 -4.48
N GLN A 5 -7.85 -18.49 -3.94
CA GLN A 5 -8.21 -17.38 -3.07
C GLN A 5 -9.08 -16.33 -3.77
N SER A 6 -8.92 -16.09 -5.08
CA SER A 6 -9.72 -15.13 -5.82
C SER A 6 -11.18 -15.58 -5.94
N THR A 7 -11.44 -16.88 -6.10
CA THR A 7 -12.80 -17.42 -6.15
C THR A 7 -13.48 -17.36 -4.78
N VAL A 8 -12.76 -17.69 -3.71
CA VAL A 8 -13.31 -17.62 -2.35
C VAL A 8 -13.55 -16.17 -1.93
N ALA A 9 -12.62 -15.26 -2.25
CA ALA A 9 -12.77 -13.84 -1.97
C ALA A 9 -13.98 -13.24 -2.68
N GLN A 10 -14.25 -13.63 -3.92
CA GLN A 10 -15.43 -13.18 -4.66
C GLN A 10 -16.74 -13.61 -3.96
N ILE A 11 -16.82 -14.86 -3.49
CA ILE A 11 -17.97 -15.34 -2.72
C ILE A 11 -18.14 -14.54 -1.43
N TYR A 12 -17.05 -14.21 -0.74
CA TYR A 12 -17.13 -13.39 0.48
C TYR A 12 -17.63 -11.98 0.21
N ILE A 13 -17.28 -11.38 -0.93
CA ILE A 13 -17.80 -10.07 -1.34
C ILE A 13 -19.31 -10.17 -1.62
N GLU A 14 -19.73 -11.18 -2.39
CA GLU A 14 -21.15 -11.38 -2.76
C GLU A 14 -22.04 -11.65 -1.54
N GLU A 15 -21.55 -12.42 -0.57
CA GLU A 15 -22.26 -12.76 0.67
C GLU A 15 -22.08 -11.72 1.78
N GLY A 16 -21.27 -10.68 1.55
CA GLY A 16 -21.00 -9.62 2.53
C GLY A 16 -20.14 -10.04 3.73
N TYR A 17 -19.36 -11.12 3.61
CA TYR A 17 -18.47 -11.64 4.65
C TYR A 17 -17.13 -10.89 4.70
N LEU A 18 -17.19 -9.60 5.01
CA LEU A 18 -16.03 -8.70 4.99
C LEU A 18 -14.93 -9.10 6.00
N ASP A 19 -15.29 -9.62 7.18
CA ASP A 19 -14.30 -10.14 8.15
C ASP A 19 -13.45 -11.26 7.53
N ARG A 20 -14.10 -12.22 6.86
CA ARG A 20 -13.42 -13.36 6.23
C ARG A 20 -12.59 -12.93 5.03
N LEU A 21 -13.06 -11.91 4.29
CA LEU A 21 -12.27 -11.30 3.22
C LEU A 21 -11.01 -10.65 3.80
N MET A 22 -11.14 -9.90 4.91
CA MET A 22 -9.99 -9.28 5.58
C MET A 22 -8.99 -10.33 6.07
N GLU A 23 -9.44 -11.43 6.68
CA GLU A 23 -8.57 -12.55 7.10
C GLU A 23 -7.81 -13.20 5.93
N LEU A 24 -8.43 -13.27 4.74
CA LEU A 24 -7.73 -13.74 3.54
C LEU A 24 -6.67 -12.73 3.10
N VAL A 25 -7.02 -11.44 3.03
CA VAL A 25 -6.10 -10.38 2.61
C VAL A 25 -4.92 -10.21 3.58
N MET A 26 -5.13 -10.42 4.88
CA MET A 26 -4.06 -10.38 5.89
C MET A 26 -2.97 -11.45 5.70
N LYS A 27 -3.26 -12.53 4.97
CA LYS A 27 -2.30 -13.59 4.67
C LYS A 27 -1.46 -13.28 3.42
N GLU A 28 -1.80 -12.22 2.71
CA GLU A 28 -1.16 -11.81 1.47
C GLU A 28 -0.18 -10.67 1.72
N GLU A 29 0.99 -10.76 1.09
CA GLU A 29 2.03 -9.73 1.14
C GLU A 29 2.04 -8.84 -0.13
N SER A 30 1.25 -9.21 -1.15
CA SER A 30 1.19 -8.48 -2.41
C SER A 30 0.42 -7.17 -2.27
N LEU A 31 1.11 -6.06 -2.52
CA LEU A 31 0.51 -4.73 -2.58
C LEU A 31 -0.61 -4.68 -3.61
N GLU A 32 -0.44 -5.33 -4.77
CA GLU A 32 -1.44 -5.37 -5.84
C GLU A 32 -2.74 -6.05 -5.38
N LEU A 33 -2.63 -7.14 -4.62
CA LEU A 33 -3.80 -7.87 -4.11
C LEU A 33 -4.52 -7.08 -3.02
N ILE A 34 -3.77 -6.45 -2.10
CA ILE A 34 -4.36 -5.59 -1.07
C ILE A 34 -5.10 -4.40 -1.73
N LEU A 35 -4.51 -3.77 -2.74
CA LEU A 35 -5.15 -2.70 -3.52
C LEU A 35 -6.40 -3.18 -4.26
N TYR A 36 -6.40 -4.41 -4.79
CA TYR A 36 -7.53 -4.98 -5.51
C TYR A 36 -8.80 -5.05 -4.62
N TYR A 37 -8.65 -5.44 -3.36
CA TYR A 37 -9.76 -5.53 -2.40
C TYR A 37 -10.00 -4.24 -1.58
N HIS A 38 -9.22 -3.19 -1.84
CA HIS A 38 -9.26 -1.95 -1.07
C HIS A 38 -10.66 -1.34 -0.96
N ALA A 39 -11.37 -1.23 -2.08
CA ALA A 39 -12.67 -0.56 -2.12
C ALA A 39 -13.73 -1.21 -1.22
N GLU A 40 -13.67 -2.55 -1.09
CA GLU A 40 -14.59 -3.33 -0.26
C GLU A 40 -14.23 -3.24 1.23
N LEU A 41 -12.94 -3.13 1.55
CA LEU A 41 -12.43 -3.23 2.92
C LEU A 41 -12.20 -1.88 3.62
N VAL A 42 -11.87 -0.81 2.88
CA VAL A 42 -11.40 0.47 3.46
C VAL A 42 -12.41 1.12 4.40
N LYS A 43 -13.71 0.94 4.15
CA LYS A 43 -14.77 1.51 5.00
C LYS A 43 -14.88 0.83 6.36
N HIS A 44 -14.47 -0.44 6.45
CA HIS A 44 -14.66 -1.27 7.63
C HIS A 44 -13.36 -1.55 8.38
N TYR A 45 -12.24 -1.67 7.66
CA TYR A 45 -10.94 -2.06 8.19
C TYR A 45 -9.80 -1.09 7.77
N PRO A 46 -9.95 0.23 7.94
CA PRO A 46 -8.91 1.18 7.51
C PRO A 46 -7.60 0.99 8.28
N ALA A 47 -7.65 0.65 9.57
CA ALA A 47 -6.46 0.52 10.41
C ALA A 47 -5.66 -0.76 10.08
N GLU A 48 -6.37 -1.87 9.83
CA GLU A 48 -5.79 -3.15 9.46
C GLU A 48 -5.18 -3.06 8.05
N LEU A 49 -5.90 -2.47 7.10
CA LEU A 49 -5.36 -2.22 5.76
C LEU A 49 -4.12 -1.34 5.80
N LEU A 50 -4.12 -0.26 6.58
CA LEU A 50 -2.94 0.59 6.74
C LEU A 50 -1.73 -0.23 7.20
N SER A 51 -1.93 -1.11 8.19
CA SER A 51 -0.85 -1.96 8.71
C SER A 51 -0.27 -2.87 7.62
N LEU A 52 -1.14 -3.48 6.80
CA LEU A 52 -0.71 -4.30 5.65
C LEU A 52 0.01 -3.46 4.60
N TYR A 53 -0.50 -2.28 4.28
CA TYR A 53 0.13 -1.38 3.33
C TYR A 53 1.53 -0.96 3.76
N LEU A 54 1.73 -0.61 5.04
CA LEU A 54 3.05 -0.24 5.55
C LEU A 54 4.06 -1.37 5.37
N LEU A 55 3.65 -2.63 5.56
CA LEU A 55 4.51 -3.80 5.35
C LEU A 55 4.79 -4.02 3.85
N ALA A 56 3.74 -4.09 3.03
CA ALA A 56 3.84 -4.38 1.60
C ALA A 56 4.65 -3.30 0.86
N ILE A 57 4.50 -2.02 1.23
CA ILE A 57 5.29 -0.91 0.64
C ILE A 57 6.78 -1.07 0.95
N ARG A 58 7.16 -1.49 2.16
CA ARG A 58 8.58 -1.73 2.52
C ARG A 58 9.18 -2.82 1.66
N GLN A 59 8.49 -3.95 1.52
CA GLN A 59 8.92 -5.09 0.71
C GLN A 59 9.01 -4.71 -0.78
N ARG A 60 8.03 -3.95 -1.28
CA ARG A 60 8.03 -3.46 -2.66
C ARG A 60 9.18 -2.49 -2.92
N ALA A 61 9.47 -1.60 -1.99
CA ALA A 61 10.60 -0.67 -2.09
C ALA A 61 11.96 -1.38 -2.15
N GLU A 62 12.11 -2.49 -1.43
CA GLU A 62 13.34 -3.30 -1.43
C GLU A 62 13.60 -3.96 -2.79
N SER A 63 12.56 -4.58 -3.36
CA SER A 63 12.61 -5.30 -4.64
C SER A 63 12.57 -4.39 -5.89
N THR A 64 12.14 -3.13 -5.75
CA THR A 64 12.02 -2.19 -6.87
C THR A 64 13.40 -1.70 -7.33
N SER A 65 13.63 -1.66 -8.65
CA SER A 65 14.91 -1.20 -9.23
C SER A 65 14.79 -0.11 -10.30
N ASP A 66 13.59 0.19 -10.80
CA ASP A 66 13.39 1.14 -11.90
C ASP A 66 12.51 2.34 -11.53
N ARG A 67 12.65 3.42 -12.32
CA ARG A 67 11.96 4.69 -12.08
C ARG A 67 10.44 4.58 -12.16
N ARG A 68 9.91 3.71 -13.03
CA ARG A 68 8.47 3.55 -13.23
C ARG A 68 7.83 2.92 -12.00
N GLN A 69 8.46 1.88 -11.45
CA GLN A 69 8.00 1.22 -10.23
C GLN A 69 8.01 2.17 -9.02
N TYR A 70 8.99 3.07 -8.91
CA TYR A 70 8.95 4.11 -7.86
C TYR A 70 7.79 5.10 -8.04
N GLN A 71 7.45 5.45 -9.28
CA GLN A 71 6.28 6.30 -9.55
C GLN A 71 4.98 5.60 -9.21
N GLU A 72 4.86 4.30 -9.49
CA GLU A 72 3.72 3.47 -9.11
C GLU A 72 3.60 3.40 -7.58
N LEU A 73 4.68 3.10 -6.86
CA LEU A 73 4.70 3.09 -5.39
C LEU A 73 4.23 4.43 -4.78
N VAL A 74 4.70 5.56 -5.32
CA VAL A 74 4.27 6.89 -4.86
C VAL A 74 2.79 7.16 -5.16
N LYS A 75 2.26 6.65 -6.28
CA LYS A 75 0.83 6.77 -6.60
C LYS A 75 -0.01 5.96 -5.62
N ASP A 76 0.42 4.74 -5.29
CA ASP A 76 -0.28 3.89 -4.33
C ASP A 76 -0.30 4.53 -2.94
N MET A 77 0.83 5.06 -2.47
CA MET A 77 0.89 5.83 -1.21
C MET A 77 -0.08 7.01 -1.19
N LYS A 78 -0.22 7.75 -2.30
CA LYS A 78 -1.16 8.87 -2.39
C LYS A 78 -2.61 8.41 -2.32
N LEU A 79 -2.93 7.30 -2.97
CA LEU A 79 -4.27 6.70 -2.92
C LEU A 79 -4.60 6.33 -1.47
N ILE A 80 -3.69 5.65 -0.78
CA ILE A 80 -3.90 5.23 0.60
C ILE A 80 -4.04 6.43 1.54
N ILE A 81 -3.23 7.49 1.40
CA ILE A 81 -3.39 8.72 2.20
C ILE A 81 -4.76 9.38 1.98
N LYS A 82 -5.26 9.35 0.75
CA LYS A 82 -6.55 9.95 0.40
C LYS A 82 -7.70 9.16 1.02
N ASP A 83 -7.63 7.84 0.95
CA ASP A 83 -8.74 6.97 1.34
C ASP A 83 -8.65 6.55 2.83
N ILE A 84 -7.48 6.69 3.45
CA ILE A 84 -7.20 6.46 4.89
C ILE A 84 -6.44 7.67 5.48
N PRO A 85 -7.11 8.82 5.71
CA PRO A 85 -6.46 10.05 6.19
C PRO A 85 -5.74 9.90 7.53
N GLU A 86 -6.25 9.05 8.42
CA GLU A 86 -5.66 8.74 9.73
C GLU A 86 -4.30 8.06 9.61
N GLY A 87 -4.04 7.38 8.49
CA GLY A 87 -2.77 6.71 8.18
C GLY A 87 -1.72 7.60 7.53
N LYS A 88 -2.06 8.87 7.27
CA LYS A 88 -1.18 9.80 6.56
C LYS A 88 0.17 9.94 7.24
N GLN A 89 0.21 10.13 8.56
CA GLN A 89 1.46 10.36 9.27
C GLN A 89 2.40 9.17 9.15
N GLN A 90 1.89 7.95 9.34
CA GLN A 90 2.65 6.70 9.25
C GLN A 90 3.22 6.50 7.83
N LEU A 91 2.45 6.83 6.78
CA LEU A 91 2.94 6.77 5.40
C LEU A 91 4.02 7.82 5.10
N LEU A 92 3.92 9.01 5.70
CA LEU A 92 4.95 10.04 5.58
C LEU A 92 6.25 9.65 6.29
N GLU A 93 6.15 9.08 7.48
CA GLU A 93 7.28 8.53 8.23
C GLU A 93 7.95 7.41 7.43
N LEU A 94 7.17 6.49 6.85
CA LEU A 94 7.68 5.45 5.95
C LEU A 94 8.38 6.04 4.73
N ALA A 95 7.80 7.05 4.05
CA ALA A 95 8.48 7.73 2.94
C ALA A 95 9.82 8.34 3.37
N GLY A 96 9.89 8.93 4.57
CA GLY A 96 11.12 9.47 5.14
C GLY A 96 12.18 8.38 5.38
N GLU A 97 11.76 7.27 5.98
CA GLU A 97 12.62 6.10 6.22
C GLU A 97 13.17 5.54 4.90
N LEU A 98 12.31 5.36 3.89
CA LEU A 98 12.72 4.86 2.57
C LEU A 98 13.75 5.79 1.90
N LYS A 99 13.61 7.12 2.03
CA LYS A 99 14.61 8.07 1.52
C LYS A 99 15.96 7.90 2.20
N GLN A 100 15.98 7.62 3.51
CA GLN A 100 17.21 7.42 4.26
C GLN A 100 17.88 6.09 3.89
N VAL A 101 17.12 4.99 3.91
CA VAL A 101 17.60 3.64 3.59
C VAL A 101 18.11 3.57 2.15
N TYR A 102 17.38 4.14 1.19
CA TYR A 102 17.69 4.08 -0.23
C TYR A 102 18.27 5.40 -0.78
N CYS A 103 18.98 6.17 0.06
CA CYS A 103 19.59 7.44 -0.34
C CYS A 103 20.54 7.35 -1.55
N ARG A 104 21.12 6.17 -1.79
CA ARG A 104 21.97 5.86 -2.95
C ARG A 104 21.19 5.55 -4.24
N ARG A 105 19.86 5.58 -4.19
CA ARG A 105 18.95 5.39 -5.34
C ARG A 105 18.30 6.75 -5.68
N PRO A 106 19.01 7.65 -6.39
CA PRO A 106 18.56 9.03 -6.58
C PRO A 106 17.19 9.15 -7.26
N ALA A 107 16.86 8.23 -8.17
CA ALA A 107 15.53 8.19 -8.79
C ALA A 107 14.40 7.97 -7.78
N MET A 108 14.59 7.09 -6.80
CA MET A 108 13.58 6.85 -5.74
C MET A 108 13.38 8.10 -4.89
N VAL A 109 14.47 8.69 -4.43
CA VAL A 109 14.44 9.91 -3.60
C VAL A 109 13.77 11.06 -4.35
N GLU A 110 14.06 11.21 -5.65
CA GLU A 110 13.44 12.23 -6.50
C GLU A 110 11.92 12.04 -6.59
N GLU A 111 11.44 10.83 -6.88
CA GLU A 111 9.99 10.55 -6.96
C GLU A 111 9.30 10.76 -5.60
N LEU A 112 9.93 10.33 -4.50
CA LEU A 112 9.42 10.57 -3.15
C LEU A 112 9.44 12.06 -2.75
N ASN A 113 10.30 12.89 -3.32
CA ASN A 113 10.35 14.34 -3.07
C ASN A 113 9.37 15.14 -3.96
N LYS A 114 9.08 14.65 -5.17
CA LYS A 114 8.13 15.29 -6.09
C LYS A 114 6.70 15.29 -5.56
N SER A 115 6.33 14.30 -4.75
CA SER A 115 5.01 14.23 -4.15
C SER A 115 4.82 15.38 -3.15
N THR A 116 4.03 16.39 -3.54
CA THR A 116 3.69 17.55 -2.69
C THR A 116 3.03 17.15 -1.38
N SER A 117 2.26 16.05 -1.37
CA SER A 117 1.68 15.47 -0.16
C SER A 117 2.72 14.88 0.81
N MET A 118 3.96 14.66 0.36
CA MET A 118 5.07 14.08 1.14
C MET A 118 6.24 15.05 1.37
N LYS A 119 6.05 16.35 1.08
CA LYS A 119 7.06 17.39 1.26
C LYS A 119 7.21 17.88 2.71
N SER A 120 6.31 17.50 3.62
CA SER A 120 6.26 18.07 4.98
C SER A 120 7.23 17.44 6.02
N VAL A 121 8.32 16.79 5.59
CA VAL A 121 9.28 16.15 6.52
C VAL A 121 10.71 16.70 6.34
N ILE A 122 10.83 17.96 5.91
CA ILE A 122 12.09 18.73 6.00
C ILE A 122 11.76 20.10 6.57
#